data_AF-A0A544VWV0-F1
#
_entry.id   AF-A0A544VWV0-F1
#
_cell.length_a   1.000
_cell.length_b   1.000
_cell.length_c   1.000
_cell.angle_alpha   90.00
_cell.angle_beta   90.00
_cell.angle_gamma   90.00
#
_symmetry.space_group_name_H-M   'P 1'
#
loop_
_entity.id
_entity.type
_entity.pdbx_description
1 polymer ?
#
loop_
_entity_poly.entity_id
_entity_poly.type
_entity_poly.pdbx_seq_one_letter_code
_entity_poly.pdbx_strand_id
1 'polypeptide(L)'
;MSGNQAPRGWPLRIFRVDGESMRPTLGPGDWLVGFRDGREPQRDQIRVFRDPSKSTRWLVKRVGDVHPSSHGAVFEARSDNPRARYASDSHDFGPVRARGSYRVVWRFAGRQPR
;
A
#
# COMPACT_ATOMS: atom_id res chain seq x y z
N MET A 1 -22.29 -0.46 23.30
CA MET A 1 -21.26 0.19 22.46
C MET A 1 -20.52 -0.93 21.72
N SER A 2 -20.98 -1.31 20.52
CA SER A 2 -20.48 -2.52 19.83
C SER A 2 -19.24 -2.18 19.01
N GLY A 3 -18.11 -2.80 19.36
CA GLY A 3 -16.83 -2.62 18.68
C GLY A 3 -16.78 -3.38 17.36
N ASN A 4 -16.58 -2.66 16.25
CA ASN A 4 -16.31 -3.21 14.93
C ASN A 4 -14.96 -3.95 14.91
N GLN A 5 -14.93 -5.21 15.32
CA GLN A 5 -13.82 -6.10 15.03
C GLN A 5 -14.19 -6.95 13.81
N ALA A 6 -13.59 -6.64 12.67
CA ALA A 6 -13.66 -7.50 11.49
C ALA A 6 -13.12 -8.90 11.86
N PRO A 7 -13.81 -9.99 11.50
CA PRO A 7 -13.40 -11.34 11.85
C PRO A 7 -11.99 -11.64 11.32
N ARG A 8 -11.19 -12.36 12.13
CA ARG A 8 -9.85 -12.84 11.73
C ARG A 8 -9.98 -13.62 10.43
N GLY A 9 -9.31 -13.14 9.37
CA GLY A 9 -9.34 -13.78 8.05
C GLY A 9 -10.12 -13.02 6.98
N TRP A 10 -10.76 -11.88 7.30
CA TRP A 10 -11.37 -11.08 6.24
C TRP A 10 -10.30 -10.50 5.30
N PRO A 11 -10.41 -10.79 3.98
CA PRO A 11 -9.41 -10.37 3.00
C PRO A 11 -9.45 -8.86 2.72
N LEU A 12 -10.50 -8.16 3.18
CA LEU A 12 -10.71 -6.74 2.98
C LEU A 12 -10.23 -5.91 4.18
N ARG A 13 -9.61 -4.76 3.88
CA ARG A 13 -9.25 -3.76 4.87
C ARG A 13 -9.34 -2.36 4.28
N ILE A 14 -9.88 -1.43 5.07
CA ILE A 14 -9.95 -0.01 4.71
C ILE A 14 -8.72 0.71 5.26
N PHE A 15 -8.15 1.61 4.46
CA PHE A 15 -7.02 2.46 4.83
C PHE A 15 -7.34 3.92 4.51
N ARG A 16 -6.80 4.84 5.30
CA ARG A 16 -6.79 6.27 4.99
C ARG A 16 -5.37 6.66 4.57
N VAL A 17 -5.25 7.41 3.48
CA VAL A 17 -3.98 7.97 3.03
C VAL A 17 -3.65 9.19 3.88
N ASP A 18 -2.41 9.26 4.38
CA ASP A 18 -1.93 10.37 5.21
C ASP A 18 -0.79 11.16 4.53
N GLY A 19 0.07 10.46 3.78
CA GLY A 19 1.25 11.04 3.16
C GLY A 19 1.07 11.47 1.69
N GLU A 20 2.03 12.26 1.22
CA GLU A 20 2.01 12.89 -0.10
C GLU A 20 2.76 12.12 -1.19
N SER A 21 3.40 10.99 -0.85
CA SER A 21 4.30 10.25 -1.74
C SER A 21 3.62 9.60 -2.95
N MET A 22 2.29 9.56 -2.96
CA MET A 22 1.50 8.95 -4.02
C MET A 22 0.75 9.98 -4.88
N ARG A 23 0.97 11.28 -4.69
CA ARG A 23 0.41 12.29 -5.60
C ARG A 23 0.96 12.09 -7.03
N PRO A 24 0.18 12.46 -8.07
CA PRO A 24 -1.20 12.92 -8.02
C PRO A 24 -2.23 11.77 -7.88
N THR A 25 -1.79 10.51 -7.97
CA THR A 25 -2.65 9.33 -7.97
C THR A 25 -3.47 9.20 -6.69
N LEU A 26 -2.87 9.41 -5.52
CA LEU A 26 -3.51 9.41 -4.22
C LEU A 26 -3.09 10.66 -3.45
N GLY A 27 -4.04 11.30 -2.79
CA GLY A 27 -3.79 12.42 -1.88
C GLY A 27 -4.11 12.04 -0.44
N PRO A 28 -3.57 12.78 0.55
CA PRO A 28 -4.02 12.66 1.94
C PRO A 28 -5.54 12.76 2.05
N GLY A 29 -6.11 12.04 3.01
CA GLY A 29 -7.56 11.97 3.21
C GLY A 29 -8.30 10.98 2.32
N ASP A 30 -7.69 10.49 1.24
CA ASP A 30 -8.30 9.43 0.43
C ASP A 30 -8.50 8.14 1.24
N TRP A 31 -9.58 7.43 0.94
CA TRP A 31 -9.87 6.12 1.50
C TRP A 31 -9.61 5.03 0.47
N LEU A 32 -8.94 3.96 0.89
CA LEU A 32 -8.58 2.83 0.05
C LEU A 32 -9.23 1.56 0.57
N VAL A 33 -9.77 0.76 -0.33
CA VAL A 33 -10.16 -0.62 -0.05
C VAL A 33 -9.05 -1.52 -0.53
N GLY A 34 -8.34 -2.12 0.42
CA GLY A 34 -7.33 -3.14 0.18
C GLY A 34 -7.93 -4.54 0.26
N PHE A 35 -7.55 -5.41 -0.68
CA PHE A 35 -7.98 -6.80 -0.76
C PHE A 35 -6.78 -7.75 -0.82
N ARG A 36 -6.85 -8.86 -0.11
CA ARG A 36 -5.89 -9.98 -0.17
C ARG A 36 -6.48 -11.10 -1.03
N ASP A 37 -6.28 -11.03 -2.33
CA ASP A 37 -6.73 -12.07 -3.29
C ASP A 37 -5.77 -13.27 -3.39
N GLY A 38 -4.62 -13.22 -2.72
CA GLY A 38 -3.57 -14.25 -2.82
C GLY A 38 -2.84 -14.25 -4.18
N ARG A 39 -3.16 -13.30 -5.08
CA ARG A 39 -2.55 -13.24 -6.41
C ARG A 39 -1.19 -12.55 -6.36
N GLU A 40 -0.35 -12.95 -7.30
CA GLU A 40 0.93 -12.29 -7.51
C GLU A 40 0.73 -10.81 -7.89
N PRO A 41 1.61 -9.91 -7.41
CA PRO A 41 1.55 -8.51 -7.78
C PRO A 41 1.84 -8.37 -9.27
N GLN A 42 1.18 -7.40 -9.90
CA GLN A 42 1.44 -7.01 -11.28
C GLN A 42 1.92 -5.57 -11.29
N ARG A 43 2.77 -5.23 -12.26
CA ARG A 43 3.24 -3.87 -12.49
C ARG A 43 2.05 -2.89 -12.55
N ASP A 44 2.29 -1.69 -12.02
CA ASP A 44 1.36 -0.57 -11.92
C ASP A 44 0.16 -0.74 -10.98
N GLN A 45 -0.02 -1.92 -10.36
CA GLN A 45 -0.95 -2.07 -9.25
C GLN A 45 -0.55 -1.15 -8.09
N ILE A 46 -1.53 -0.70 -7.30
CA ILE A 46 -1.27 -0.02 -6.04
C ILE A 46 -1.41 -1.03 -4.91
N ARG A 47 -0.41 -1.09 -4.03
CA ARG A 47 -0.41 -2.01 -2.88
C ARG A 47 -0.15 -1.29 -1.56
N VAL A 48 -0.80 -1.80 -0.52
CA VAL A 48 -0.63 -1.36 0.88
C VAL A 48 0.07 -2.46 1.68
N PHE A 49 1.15 -2.13 2.38
CA PHE A 49 1.97 -3.09 3.11
C PHE A 49 2.56 -2.46 4.38
N ARG A 50 3.04 -3.28 5.31
CA ARG A 50 3.75 -2.80 6.50
C ARG A 50 5.10 -2.23 6.08
N ASP A 51 5.46 -1.07 6.60
CA ASP A 51 6.76 -0.45 6.35
C ASP A 51 7.88 -1.44 6.77
N PRO A 52 8.77 -1.86 5.84
CA PRO A 52 9.83 -2.81 6.15
C PRO A 52 10.83 -2.31 7.19
N SER A 53 11.03 -0.98 7.26
CA SER A 53 11.94 -0.33 8.20
C SER A 53 11.28 0.00 9.55
N LYS A 54 9.95 0.19 9.56
CA LYS A 54 9.17 0.62 10.74
C LYS A 54 7.84 -0.15 10.82
N SER A 55 7.88 -1.37 11.37
CA SER A 55 6.77 -2.34 11.36
C SER A 55 5.41 -1.84 11.88
N THR A 56 5.37 -0.74 12.63
CA THR A 56 4.13 -0.13 13.13
C THR A 56 3.36 0.66 12.06
N ARG A 57 4.03 1.14 10.99
CA ARG A 57 3.46 1.97 9.92
C ARG A 57 2.97 1.14 8.73
N TRP A 58 1.98 1.66 8.01
CA TRP A 58 1.57 1.18 6.69
C TRP A 58 2.05 2.14 5.60
N LEU A 59 2.51 1.58 4.48
CA LEU A 59 2.87 2.29 3.27
C LEU A 59 1.91 1.93 2.14
N VAL A 60 1.63 2.89 1.28
CA VAL A 60 0.96 2.68 -0.01
C VAL A 60 1.90 3.10 -1.12
N LYS A 61 2.13 2.21 -2.09
CA LYS A 61 3.04 2.43 -3.23
C LYS A 61 2.53 1.78 -4.50
N ARG A 62 3.07 2.22 -5.63
CA ARG A 62 2.88 1.57 -6.92
C ARG A 62 3.84 0.41 -7.08
N VAL A 63 3.37 -0.69 -7.64
CA VAL A 63 4.18 -1.85 -7.99
C VAL A 63 5.01 -1.51 -9.23
N GLY A 64 6.33 -1.52 -9.10
CA GLY A 64 7.30 -1.49 -10.19
C GLY A 64 7.58 -2.89 -10.71
N ASP A 65 8.86 -3.24 -10.80
CA ASP A 65 9.28 -4.57 -11.23
C ASP A 65 8.94 -5.65 -10.19
N VAL A 66 8.62 -6.85 -10.67
CA VAL A 66 8.20 -8.00 -9.86
C VAL A 66 9.17 -9.14 -10.14
N HIS A 67 9.70 -9.73 -9.07
CA HIS A 67 10.69 -10.80 -9.16
C HIS A 67 10.28 -11.99 -8.29
N PRO A 68 10.57 -13.23 -8.73
CA PRO A 68 10.43 -14.40 -7.87
C PRO A 68 11.45 -14.33 -6.70
N SER A 69 11.08 -14.89 -5.56
CA SER A 69 12.01 -15.13 -4.44
C SER A 69 11.73 -16.49 -3.82
N SER A 70 12.64 -16.98 -2.98
CA SER A 70 12.49 -18.24 -2.24
C SER A 70 11.25 -18.30 -1.34
N HIS A 71 10.62 -17.16 -1.07
CA HIS A 71 9.44 -17.05 -0.19
C HIS A 71 8.21 -16.46 -0.92
N GLY A 72 8.17 -16.58 -2.26
CA GLY A 72 7.13 -16.03 -3.14
C GLY A 72 7.56 -14.73 -3.84
N ALA A 73 6.67 -14.10 -4.60
CA ALA A 73 7.00 -12.88 -5.33
C ALA A 73 7.38 -11.71 -4.40
N VAL A 74 8.39 -10.94 -4.82
CA VAL A 74 8.74 -9.62 -4.29
C VAL A 74 8.53 -8.57 -5.37
N PHE A 75 8.26 -7.34 -4.98
CA PHE A 75 8.05 -6.25 -5.92
C PHE A 75 8.74 -4.97 -5.46
N GLU A 76 9.15 -4.15 -6.43
CA GLU A 76 9.59 -2.79 -6.15
C GLU A 76 8.38 -1.92 -5.81
N ALA A 77 8.40 -1.31 -4.64
CA ALA A 77 7.41 -0.35 -4.21
C ALA A 77 7.90 1.05 -4.59
N ARG A 78 7.27 1.70 -5.57
CA ARG A 78 7.67 3.01 -6.09
C ARG A 78 6.72 4.11 -5.62
N SER A 79 7.27 5.27 -5.28
CA SER A 79 6.48 6.49 -5.05
C SER A 79 6.05 7.10 -6.38
N ASP A 80 4.78 7.52 -6.50
CA ASP A 80 4.35 8.32 -7.67
C ASP A 80 4.87 9.77 -7.57
N ASN A 81 5.10 10.26 -6.34
CA ASN A 81 5.79 11.51 -6.05
C ASN A 81 7.03 11.25 -5.18
N PRO A 82 8.17 10.87 -5.77
CA PRO A 82 9.41 10.62 -5.03
C PRO A 82 10.01 11.90 -4.41
N ARG A 83 9.58 13.09 -4.85
CA ARG A 83 10.03 14.37 -4.29
C ARG A 83 9.28 14.77 -3.01
N ALA A 84 8.23 14.03 -2.62
CA ALA A 84 7.50 14.36 -1.41
C ALA A 84 8.35 14.12 -0.16
N ARG A 85 8.15 14.94 0.87
CA ARG A 85 8.80 14.75 2.16
C ARG A 85 8.41 13.37 2.71
N TYR A 86 9.40 12.59 3.15
CA TYR A 86 9.22 11.22 3.67
C TYR A 86 8.64 10.21 2.65
N ALA A 87 8.90 10.42 1.35
CA ALA A 87 8.51 9.51 0.27
C ALA A 87 9.35 8.23 0.19
N SER A 88 9.49 7.51 1.31
CA SER A 88 10.31 6.29 1.31
C SER A 88 9.76 5.23 0.38
N ASP A 89 10.64 4.63 -0.42
CA ASP A 89 10.27 3.61 -1.40
C ASP A 89 11.37 2.54 -1.55
N SER A 90 11.25 1.65 -2.54
CA SER A 90 12.19 0.53 -2.68
C SER A 90 13.64 0.94 -2.94
N HIS A 91 13.93 2.18 -3.32
CA HIS A 91 15.31 2.68 -3.34
C HIS A 91 15.91 2.79 -1.93
N ASP A 92 15.07 3.03 -0.90
CA ASP A 92 15.52 3.20 0.48
C ASP A 92 15.52 1.89 1.27
N PHE A 93 14.53 1.02 1.06
CA PHE A 93 14.34 -0.19 1.86
C PHE A 93 14.37 -1.51 1.07
N GLY A 94 14.64 -1.45 -0.24
CA GLY A 94 14.68 -2.61 -1.11
C GLY A 94 13.30 -3.16 -1.52
N PRO A 95 13.23 -4.33 -2.16
CA PRO A 95 11.99 -4.91 -2.65
C PRO A 95 11.11 -5.44 -1.51
N VAL A 96 9.79 -5.40 -1.73
CA VAL A 96 8.77 -5.73 -0.73
C VAL A 96 8.16 -7.10 -1.04
N ARG A 97 7.95 -7.93 -0.01
CA ARG A 97 7.25 -9.22 -0.16
C ARG A 97 5.79 -9.00 -0.54
N ALA A 98 5.31 -9.73 -1.55
CA ALA A 98 3.90 -9.74 -1.93
C ALA A 98 3.01 -10.28 -0.81
N ARG A 99 3.46 -11.33 -0.13
CA ARG A 99 2.77 -11.91 1.02
C ARG A 99 2.65 -10.86 2.13
N GLY A 100 1.44 -10.65 2.63
CA GLY A 100 1.21 -9.64 3.67
C GLY A 100 0.90 -8.24 3.14
N SER A 101 0.90 -8.02 1.82
CA SER A 101 0.38 -6.79 1.20
C SER A 101 -1.09 -6.91 0.75
N TYR A 102 -1.79 -5.78 0.64
CA TYR A 102 -3.15 -5.66 0.12
C TYR A 102 -3.10 -4.98 -1.25
N ARG A 103 -3.80 -5.54 -2.24
CA ARG A 103 -4.06 -4.84 -3.51
C ARG A 103 -5.15 -3.80 -3.28
N VAL A 104 -4.91 -2.56 -3.69
CA VAL A 104 -5.96 -1.54 -3.72
C VAL A 104 -6.90 -1.86 -4.87
N VAL A 105 -8.17 -2.11 -4.56
CA VAL A 105 -9.22 -2.43 -5.53
C VAL A 105 -10.22 -1.29 -5.69
N TRP A 106 -10.27 -0.36 -4.72
CA TRP A 106 -11.10 0.83 -4.80
C TRP A 106 -10.43 2.00 -4.08
N ARG A 107 -10.64 3.21 -4.61
CA ARG A 107 -10.28 4.49 -3.98
C ARG A 107 -11.52 5.35 -3.90
N PHE A 108 -11.77 5.93 -2.73
CA PHE A 108 -12.74 7.01 -2.55
C PHE A 108 -11.97 8.29 -2.26
N ALA A 109 -12.22 9.33 -3.05
CA ALA A 109 -11.60 10.63 -2.82
C ALA A 109 -12.04 11.17 -1.46
N GLY A 110 -11.07 11.53 -0.62
CA GLY A 110 -11.36 12.24 0.61
C GLY A 110 -11.78 13.67 0.31
N ARG A 111 -12.77 14.20 1.03
CA ARG A 111 -12.96 15.66 1.09
C ARG A 111 -11.77 16.24 1.85
N GLN A 112 -10.85 16.88 1.14
CA GLN A 112 -9.89 17.79 1.74
C GLN A 112 -10.65 19.05 2.16
N PRO A 113 -10.62 19.49 3.43
CA PRO A 113 -11.01 20.86 3.75
C PRO A 113 -10.12 21.79 2.92
N ARG A 114 -10.76 22.74 2.23
CA ARG A 114 -10.08 23.76 1.43
C ARG A 114 -9.23 24.66 2.32
#